data_AF-A0AAD3M5D5-F1
#
_entry.id   AF-A0AAD3M5D5-F1
#
_cell.length_a   1.000
_cell.length_b   1.000
_cell.length_c   1.000
_cell.angle_alpha   90.00
_cell.angle_beta   90.00
_cell.angle_gamma   90.00
#
_symmetry.space_group_name_H-M   'P 1'
#
loop_
_entity.id
_entity.type
_entity.pdbx_description
1 polymer ?
#
loop_
_entity_poly.entity_id
_entity_poly.type
_entity_poly.pdbx_seq_one_letter_code
_entity_poly.pdbx_strand_id
1 'polypeptide(L)'
;MERRAMKVEERMNPSIINGFALPLKAEHKQFLVRVLIPLHTAKSLSIFHAQIIRGLLKYWPKTCTQKEVMFLGEIEEILDVIEPSQFIRVQEPLFKQIAACISSPHFQVAERALYFWNNEYILSLIEENCQVILPLVFATLYRVSKEHWNQTIVSLIYNVLKTFMEMNSKLFDDLTASYKVEKQKELKRERERVELWRGLEEHQERRMQMLTEAARNQRNLQERGERGDP
;
A
#
# COMPACT_ATOMS: atom_id res chain seq x y z
N MET A 1 12.56 -35.54 -24.32
CA MET A 1 12.04 -34.53 -23.37
C MET A 1 12.22 -33.10 -23.88
N GLU A 2 13.26 -32.79 -24.64
CA GLU A 2 13.53 -31.44 -25.20
C GLU A 2 12.46 -30.93 -26.19
N ARG A 3 11.87 -31.80 -27.01
CA ARG A 3 10.78 -31.39 -27.95
C ARG A 3 9.48 -30.96 -27.27
N ARG A 4 9.28 -31.28 -25.97
CA ARG A 4 8.13 -30.81 -25.18
C ARG A 4 8.40 -29.46 -24.50
N ALA A 5 9.66 -29.16 -24.18
CA ALA A 5 10.05 -27.86 -23.64
C ALA A 5 9.93 -26.74 -24.70
N MET A 6 10.33 -27.04 -25.94
CA MET A 6 10.28 -26.09 -27.06
C MET A 6 8.85 -25.67 -27.46
N LYS A 7 7.85 -26.56 -27.26
CA LYS A 7 6.42 -26.26 -27.48
C LYS A 7 5.76 -25.46 -26.35
N VAL A 8 6.38 -25.38 -25.17
CA VAL A 8 5.90 -24.59 -24.03
C VAL A 8 6.38 -23.14 -24.15
N GLU A 9 7.55 -22.93 -24.73
CA GLU A 9 8.12 -21.61 -25.03
C GLU A 9 7.26 -20.80 -26.03
N GLU A 10 6.60 -21.47 -26.98
CA GLU A 10 5.66 -20.84 -27.93
C GLU A 10 4.30 -20.44 -27.34
N ARG A 11 3.96 -20.89 -26.12
CA ARG A 11 2.67 -20.60 -25.47
C ARG A 11 2.76 -19.52 -24.39
N MET A 12 3.95 -19.05 -24.07
CA MET A 12 4.13 -17.94 -23.15
C MET A 12 4.08 -16.62 -23.90
N ASN A 13 3.36 -15.66 -23.33
CA ASN A 13 3.29 -14.30 -23.85
C ASN A 13 4.72 -13.71 -23.90
N PRO A 14 5.21 -13.16 -25.04
CA PRO A 14 6.56 -12.61 -25.16
C PRO A 14 6.91 -11.55 -24.11
N SER A 15 5.89 -10.92 -23.52
CA SER A 15 5.98 -9.98 -22.40
C SER A 15 6.53 -10.61 -21.11
N ILE A 16 6.20 -11.87 -20.81
CA ILE A 16 6.68 -12.59 -19.62
C ILE A 16 8.16 -12.94 -19.79
N ILE A 17 8.58 -13.27 -21.01
CA ILE A 17 9.96 -13.66 -21.33
C ILE A 17 10.90 -12.44 -21.30
N ASN A 18 10.45 -11.29 -21.80
CA ASN A 18 11.26 -10.07 -21.84
C ASN A 18 11.40 -9.37 -20.47
N GLY A 19 10.58 -9.72 -19.48
CA GLY A 19 10.61 -9.13 -18.13
C GLY A 19 11.68 -9.71 -17.20
N PHE A 20 12.30 -10.85 -17.54
CA PHE A 20 13.35 -11.45 -16.73
C PHE A 20 14.73 -11.05 -17.25
N ALA A 21 15.48 -10.27 -16.45
CA ALA A 21 16.88 -10.02 -16.71
C ALA A 21 17.66 -11.36 -16.73
N LEU A 22 18.33 -11.63 -17.86
CA LEU A 22 19.21 -12.80 -18.00
C LEU A 22 20.49 -12.61 -17.18
N PRO A 23 21.04 -13.67 -16.55
CA PRO A 23 20.54 -15.05 -16.55
C PRO A 23 19.47 -15.28 -15.47
N LEU A 24 18.37 -15.97 -15.84
CA LEU A 24 17.34 -16.39 -14.88
C LEU A 24 17.94 -17.29 -13.81
N LYS A 25 17.93 -16.81 -12.56
CA LYS A 25 18.19 -17.64 -11.37
C LYS A 25 17.24 -18.85 -11.34
N ALA A 26 17.73 -19.98 -10.81
CA ALA A 26 16.98 -21.25 -10.78
C ALA A 26 15.60 -21.14 -10.09
N GLU A 27 15.48 -20.23 -9.14
CA GLU A 27 14.23 -19.87 -8.46
C GLU A 27 13.15 -19.31 -9.41
N HIS A 28 13.51 -18.49 -10.39
CA HIS A 28 12.56 -17.93 -11.35
C HIS A 28 12.09 -18.99 -12.35
N LYS A 29 12.97 -19.93 -12.73
CA LYS A 29 12.59 -21.10 -13.54
C LYS A 29 11.64 -22.04 -12.79
N GLN A 30 11.86 -22.23 -11.48
CA GLN A 30 10.94 -23.03 -10.66
C GLN A 30 9.58 -22.36 -10.50
N PHE A 31 9.54 -21.03 -10.29
CA PHE A 31 8.28 -20.29 -10.23
C PHE A 31 7.52 -20.39 -11.55
N LEU A 32 8.21 -20.21 -12.69
CA LEU A 32 7.63 -20.35 -14.02
C LEU A 32 7.02 -21.73 -14.27
N VAL A 33 7.77 -22.79 -13.96
CA VAL A 33 7.38 -24.18 -14.28
C VAL A 33 6.38 -24.76 -13.29
N ARG A 34 6.43 -24.36 -12.02
CA ARG A 34 5.58 -24.93 -10.97
C ARG A 34 4.34 -24.09 -10.66
N VAL A 35 4.35 -22.81 -11.00
CA VAL A 35 3.27 -21.88 -10.70
C VAL A 35 2.64 -21.40 -12.00
N LEU A 36 3.36 -20.63 -12.82
CA LEU A 36 2.78 -19.96 -13.99
C LEU A 36 2.30 -20.93 -15.08
N ILE A 37 3.11 -21.93 -15.48
CA ILE A 37 2.73 -22.88 -16.54
C ILE A 37 1.47 -23.70 -16.17
N PRO A 38 1.36 -24.30 -14.97
CA PRO A 38 0.14 -24.96 -14.52
C PRO A 38 -1.06 -24.03 -14.36
N LEU A 39 -0.83 -22.76 -13.99
CA LEU A 39 -1.86 -21.73 -13.90
C LEU A 39 -2.51 -21.46 -15.27
N HIS A 40 -1.74 -21.19 -16.32
CA HIS A 40 -2.31 -20.79 -17.61
C HIS A 40 -2.84 -21.95 -18.48
N THR A 41 -2.63 -23.22 -18.11
CA THR A 41 -2.97 -24.36 -18.99
C THR A 41 -4.17 -25.21 -18.56
N ALA A 42 -4.72 -25.03 -17.35
CA ALA A 42 -5.80 -25.88 -16.84
C ALA A 42 -7.16 -25.16 -16.79
N LYS A 43 -8.15 -25.65 -17.55
CA LYS A 43 -9.56 -25.18 -17.48
C LYS A 43 -10.23 -25.38 -16.11
N SER A 44 -9.62 -26.14 -15.19
CA SER A 44 -10.08 -26.34 -13.82
C SER A 44 -9.61 -25.26 -12.83
N LEU A 45 -8.91 -24.23 -13.32
CA LEU A 45 -8.31 -23.21 -12.45
C LEU A 45 -9.31 -22.19 -11.89
N SER A 46 -10.51 -22.07 -12.48
CA SER A 46 -11.54 -21.13 -11.99
C SER A 46 -11.89 -21.35 -10.52
N ILE A 47 -11.85 -22.61 -10.06
CA ILE A 47 -12.11 -23.02 -8.67
C ILE A 47 -10.99 -22.55 -7.71
N PHE A 48 -9.80 -22.23 -8.23
CA PHE A 48 -8.61 -21.88 -7.45
C PHE A 48 -8.21 -20.40 -7.53
N HIS A 49 -8.90 -19.56 -8.31
CA HIS A 49 -8.55 -18.14 -8.47
C HIS A 49 -8.42 -17.42 -7.11
N ALA A 50 -9.37 -17.64 -6.20
CA ALA A 50 -9.34 -17.03 -4.87
C ALA A 50 -8.10 -17.48 -4.04
N GLN A 51 -7.72 -18.74 -4.14
CA GLN A 51 -6.59 -19.34 -3.42
C GLN A 51 -5.26 -18.81 -3.98
N ILE A 52 -5.17 -18.66 -5.30
CA ILE A 52 -4.01 -18.08 -5.97
C ILE A 52 -3.83 -16.62 -5.57
N ILE A 53 -4.89 -15.79 -5.64
CA ILE A 53 -4.82 -14.39 -5.23
C ILE A 53 -4.38 -14.30 -3.76
N ARG A 54 -4.92 -15.13 -2.86
CA ARG A 54 -4.45 -15.19 -1.46
C ARG A 54 -2.98 -15.58 -1.34
N GLY A 55 -2.49 -16.48 -2.18
CA GLY A 55 -1.08 -16.83 -2.26
C GLY A 55 -0.20 -15.65 -2.69
N LEU A 56 -0.59 -14.95 -3.76
CA LEU A 56 0.12 -13.76 -4.24
C LEU A 56 0.15 -12.65 -3.18
N LEU A 57 -0.99 -12.38 -2.54
CA LEU A 57 -1.08 -11.40 -1.45
C LEU A 57 -0.22 -11.80 -0.24
N LYS A 58 -0.17 -13.09 0.12
CA LYS A 58 0.67 -13.59 1.22
C LYS A 58 2.16 -13.37 0.95
N TYR A 59 2.60 -13.51 -0.30
CA TYR A 59 3.99 -13.38 -0.71
C TYR A 59 4.28 -12.06 -1.44
N TRP A 60 3.49 -11.01 -1.18
CA TRP A 60 3.63 -9.73 -1.84
C TRP A 60 5.06 -9.18 -1.69
N PRO A 61 5.75 -8.82 -2.79
CA PRO A 61 7.11 -8.31 -2.72
C PRO A 61 7.13 -6.93 -2.07
N LYS A 62 8.01 -6.73 -1.08
CA LYS A 62 8.13 -5.46 -0.34
C LYS A 62 9.36 -4.63 -0.70
N THR A 63 10.30 -5.23 -1.44
CA THR A 63 11.64 -4.66 -1.68
C THR A 63 12.00 -4.56 -3.16
N CYS A 64 11.12 -4.99 -4.06
CA CYS A 64 11.37 -5.01 -5.49
C CYS A 64 10.14 -4.53 -6.25
N THR A 65 10.17 -3.27 -6.69
CA THR A 65 9.06 -2.60 -7.38
C THR A 65 8.69 -3.27 -8.69
N GLN A 66 9.67 -3.79 -9.44
CA GLN A 66 9.41 -4.55 -10.66
C GLN A 66 8.59 -5.82 -10.38
N LYS A 67 8.87 -6.52 -9.27
CA LYS A 67 8.08 -7.70 -8.87
C LYS A 67 6.68 -7.32 -8.41
N GLU A 68 6.49 -6.16 -7.78
CA GLU A 68 5.15 -5.63 -7.47
C GLU A 68 4.33 -5.38 -8.74
N VAL A 69 4.94 -4.74 -9.75
CA VAL A 69 4.30 -4.50 -11.05
C VAL A 69 3.93 -5.82 -11.74
N MET A 70 4.82 -6.83 -11.69
CA MET A 70 4.51 -8.17 -12.21
C MET A 70 3.33 -8.80 -11.46
N PHE A 71 3.32 -8.76 -10.12
CA PHE A 71 2.21 -9.31 -9.33
C PHE A 71 0.88 -8.63 -9.60
N LEU A 72 0.87 -7.31 -9.81
CA LEU A 72 -0.33 -6.58 -10.24
C LEU A 72 -0.84 -7.08 -11.60
N GLY A 73 0.07 -7.36 -12.55
CA GLY A 73 -0.30 -7.91 -13.85
C GLY A 73 -0.92 -9.31 -13.77
N GLU A 74 -0.29 -10.21 -13.02
CA GLU A 74 -0.82 -11.57 -12.81
C GLU A 74 -2.20 -11.55 -12.14
N ILE A 75 -2.40 -10.65 -11.18
CA ILE A 75 -3.71 -10.48 -10.54
C ILE A 75 -4.74 -9.99 -11.55
N GLU A 76 -4.40 -9.01 -12.39
CA GLU A 76 -5.34 -8.52 -13.42
C GLU A 76 -5.75 -9.66 -14.36
N GLU A 77 -4.80 -10.45 -14.86
CA GLU A 77 -5.11 -11.59 -15.75
C GLU A 77 -6.03 -12.62 -15.08
N ILE A 78 -5.88 -12.85 -13.78
CA ILE A 78 -6.79 -13.73 -13.01
C ILE A 78 -8.16 -13.10 -12.84
N LEU A 79 -8.22 -11.79 -12.54
CA LEU A 79 -9.48 -11.07 -12.35
C LEU A 79 -10.28 -10.97 -13.65
N ASP A 80 -9.64 -10.91 -14.82
CA ASP A 80 -10.32 -10.85 -16.12
C ASP A 80 -11.17 -12.10 -16.42
N VAL A 81 -10.93 -13.19 -15.69
CA VAL A 81 -11.64 -14.47 -15.83
C VAL A 81 -12.20 -15.01 -14.51
N ILE A 82 -12.19 -14.20 -13.43
CA ILE A 82 -12.65 -14.66 -12.12
C ILE A 82 -14.18 -14.70 -12.06
N GLU A 83 -14.75 -15.79 -11.55
CA GLU A 83 -16.18 -15.81 -11.26
C GLU A 83 -16.54 -14.85 -10.11
N PRO A 84 -17.66 -14.12 -10.15
CA PRO A 84 -18.06 -13.18 -9.10
C PRO A 84 -18.11 -13.83 -7.69
N SER A 85 -18.54 -15.10 -7.62
CA SER A 85 -18.57 -15.87 -6.38
C SER A 85 -17.19 -16.05 -5.75
N GLN A 86 -16.13 -16.16 -6.56
CA GLN A 86 -14.75 -16.25 -6.10
C GLN A 86 -14.18 -14.88 -5.75
N PHE A 87 -14.53 -13.86 -6.53
CA PHE A 87 -14.10 -12.48 -6.29
C PHE A 87 -14.53 -11.97 -4.91
N ILE A 88 -15.79 -12.20 -4.52
CA ILE A 88 -16.33 -11.80 -3.21
C ILE A 88 -15.50 -12.37 -2.05
N ARG A 89 -14.89 -13.54 -2.24
CA ARG A 89 -14.05 -14.19 -1.22
C ARG A 89 -12.70 -13.49 -1.03
N VAL A 90 -12.25 -12.67 -1.97
CA VAL A 90 -10.91 -12.05 -1.95
C VAL A 90 -10.90 -10.53 -2.08
N GLN A 91 -12.04 -9.90 -2.43
CA GLN A 91 -12.14 -8.46 -2.67
C GLN A 91 -11.55 -7.61 -1.53
N GLU A 92 -11.85 -7.92 -0.26
CA GLU A 92 -11.37 -7.11 0.86
C GLU A 92 -9.83 -7.12 1.00
N PRO A 93 -9.14 -8.28 1.15
CA PRO A 93 -7.69 -8.27 1.25
C PRO A 93 -7.02 -7.79 -0.04
N LEU A 94 -7.63 -8.06 -1.20
CA LEU A 94 -7.12 -7.59 -2.49
C LEU A 94 -7.15 -6.06 -2.59
N PHE A 95 -8.30 -5.42 -2.35
CA PHE A 95 -8.42 -3.97 -2.49
C PHE A 95 -7.70 -3.20 -1.38
N LYS A 96 -7.49 -3.79 -0.20
CA LYS A 96 -6.55 -3.26 0.80
C LYS A 96 -5.11 -3.21 0.26
N GLN A 97 -4.68 -4.25 -0.47
CA GLN A 97 -3.37 -4.26 -1.11
C GLN A 97 -3.29 -3.29 -2.30
N ILE A 98 -4.32 -3.22 -3.15
CA ILE A 98 -4.40 -2.24 -4.25
C ILE A 98 -4.32 -0.81 -3.70
N ALA A 99 -5.02 -0.51 -2.60
CA ALA A 99 -4.91 0.79 -1.92
C ALA A 99 -3.46 1.09 -1.49
N ALA A 100 -2.76 0.11 -0.91
CA ALA A 100 -1.35 0.29 -0.57
C ALA A 100 -0.49 0.59 -1.83
N CYS A 101 -0.72 -0.12 -2.93
CA CYS A 101 -0.03 0.11 -4.20
C CYS A 101 -0.29 1.50 -4.79
N ILE A 102 -1.55 1.99 -4.74
CA ILE A 102 -1.92 3.35 -5.19
C ILE A 102 -1.18 4.42 -4.37
N SER A 103 -0.97 4.18 -3.07
CA SER A 103 -0.19 5.07 -2.22
C SER A 103 1.33 4.93 -2.34
N SER A 104 1.81 4.03 -3.20
CA SER A 104 3.25 3.82 -3.38
C SER A 104 3.91 5.10 -3.90
N PRO A 105 5.08 5.49 -3.36
CA PRO A 105 5.84 6.62 -3.90
C PRO A 105 6.41 6.33 -5.29
N HIS A 106 6.46 5.06 -5.68
CA HIS A 106 6.98 4.62 -6.97
C HIS A 106 5.88 4.67 -8.03
N PHE A 107 5.98 5.64 -8.95
CA PHE A 107 4.89 5.94 -9.89
C PHE A 107 4.43 4.74 -10.72
N GLN A 108 5.33 3.84 -11.17
CA GLN A 108 4.94 2.68 -11.97
C GLN A 108 4.04 1.70 -11.20
N VAL A 109 4.20 1.60 -9.88
CA VAL A 109 3.36 0.72 -9.05
C VAL A 109 1.98 1.35 -8.88
N ALA A 110 1.93 2.66 -8.59
CA ALA A 110 0.67 3.39 -8.46
C ALA A 110 -0.12 3.42 -9.77
N GLU A 111 0.53 3.73 -10.89
CA GLU A 111 -0.07 3.73 -12.23
C GLU A 111 -0.64 2.36 -12.58
N ARG A 112 0.17 1.29 -12.40
CA ARG A 112 -0.26 -0.07 -12.72
C ARG A 112 -1.48 -0.52 -11.93
N ALA A 113 -1.57 -0.11 -10.66
CA ALA A 113 -2.72 -0.39 -9.80
C ALA A 113 -3.98 0.38 -10.24
N LEU A 114 -3.84 1.65 -10.65
CA LEU A 114 -4.96 2.48 -11.11
C LEU A 114 -5.56 1.98 -12.44
N TYR A 115 -4.77 1.31 -13.28
CA TYR A 115 -5.27 0.72 -14.53
C TYR A 115 -6.24 -0.44 -14.36
N PHE A 116 -6.44 -0.96 -13.14
CA PHE A 116 -7.50 -1.94 -12.87
C PHE A 116 -8.90 -1.37 -13.20
N TRP A 117 -9.10 -0.05 -13.08
CA TRP A 117 -10.35 0.62 -13.43
C TRP A 117 -10.56 0.80 -14.95
N ASN A 118 -9.56 0.49 -15.78
CA ASN A 118 -9.70 0.55 -17.24
C ASN A 118 -10.19 -0.78 -17.83
N ASN A 119 -10.11 -1.88 -17.08
CA ASN A 119 -10.63 -3.17 -17.51
C ASN A 119 -12.13 -3.22 -17.22
N GLU A 120 -12.95 -3.39 -18.27
CA GLU A 120 -14.42 -3.36 -18.16
C GLU A 120 -14.98 -4.46 -17.26
N TYR A 121 -14.38 -5.66 -17.26
CA TYR A 121 -14.84 -6.76 -16.42
C TYR A 121 -14.47 -6.55 -14.95
N ILE A 122 -13.26 -6.08 -14.67
CA ILE A 122 -12.89 -5.71 -13.30
C ILE A 122 -13.77 -4.56 -12.79
N LEU A 123 -14.08 -3.60 -13.66
CA LEU A 123 -14.94 -2.47 -13.31
C LEU A 123 -16.37 -2.91 -12.96
N SER A 124 -16.94 -3.87 -13.68
CA SER A 124 -18.27 -4.41 -13.35
C SER A 124 -18.27 -5.18 -12.02
N LEU A 125 -17.21 -5.95 -11.73
CA LEU A 125 -17.04 -6.60 -10.43
C LEU A 125 -16.95 -5.57 -9.29
N ILE A 126 -16.26 -4.43 -9.53
CA ILE A 126 -16.17 -3.32 -8.57
C ILE A 126 -17.55 -2.68 -8.37
N GLU A 127 -18.30 -2.44 -9.44
CA GLU A 127 -19.63 -1.84 -9.38
C GLU A 127 -20.60 -2.67 -8.53
N GLU A 128 -20.68 -3.99 -8.80
CA GLU A 128 -21.52 -4.93 -8.05
C GLU A 128 -21.18 -4.99 -6.55
N ASN A 129 -19.93 -4.68 -6.20
CA ASN A 129 -19.39 -4.76 -4.84
C ASN A 129 -18.97 -3.41 -4.26
N CYS A 130 -19.48 -2.30 -4.82
CA CYS A 130 -19.01 -0.95 -4.51
C CYS A 130 -19.12 -0.59 -3.02
N GLN A 131 -20.17 -1.09 -2.34
CA GLN A 131 -20.40 -0.91 -0.91
C GLN A 131 -19.24 -1.42 -0.02
N VAL A 132 -18.52 -2.45 -0.48
CA VAL A 132 -17.38 -3.03 0.24
C VAL A 132 -16.08 -2.39 -0.24
N ILE A 133 -15.92 -2.24 -1.56
CA ILE A 133 -14.65 -1.81 -2.17
C ILE A 133 -14.37 -0.32 -1.93
N LEU A 134 -15.37 0.54 -2.15
CA LEU A 134 -15.16 1.99 -2.07
C LEU A 134 -14.64 2.43 -0.68
N PRO A 135 -15.22 2.01 0.46
CA PRO A 135 -14.69 2.37 1.78
C PRO A 135 -13.23 1.95 2.01
N LEU A 136 -12.76 0.87 1.38
CA LEU A 136 -11.39 0.36 1.55
C LEU A 136 -10.35 1.22 0.82
N VAL A 137 -10.71 1.75 -0.34
CA VAL A 137 -9.77 2.52 -1.19
C VAL A 137 -9.94 4.03 -1.06
N PHE A 138 -11.10 4.50 -0.58
CA PHE A 138 -11.48 5.92 -0.60
C PHE A 138 -10.46 6.82 0.09
N ALA A 139 -10.11 6.52 1.35
CA ALA A 139 -9.19 7.35 2.12
C ALA A 139 -7.83 7.50 1.43
N THR A 140 -7.35 6.42 0.82
CA THR A 140 -6.11 6.39 0.04
C THR A 140 -6.23 7.25 -1.21
N LEU A 141 -7.23 7.01 -2.06
CA LEU A 141 -7.44 7.80 -3.28
C LEU A 141 -7.57 9.30 -2.99
N TYR A 142 -8.36 9.65 -1.97
CA TYR A 142 -8.63 11.03 -1.60
C TYR A 142 -7.44 11.75 -0.97
N ARG A 143 -6.55 11.01 -0.30
CA ARG A 143 -5.27 11.54 0.20
C ARG A 143 -4.28 11.74 -0.94
N VAL A 144 -4.06 10.71 -1.74
CA VAL A 144 -3.06 10.70 -2.81
C VAL A 144 -3.40 11.72 -3.91
N SER A 145 -4.69 11.97 -4.21
CA SER A 145 -5.11 13.03 -5.15
C SER A 145 -4.65 14.45 -4.77
N LYS A 146 -4.32 14.68 -3.49
CA LYS A 146 -3.89 15.98 -2.96
C LYS A 146 -2.38 16.06 -2.72
N GLU A 147 -1.72 14.92 -2.53
CA GLU A 147 -0.35 14.86 -2.01
C GLU A 147 0.65 14.27 -3.02
N HIS A 148 0.19 13.62 -4.10
CA HIS A 148 1.09 12.94 -5.03
C HIS A 148 1.82 13.92 -5.97
N TRP A 149 3.13 13.71 -6.13
CA TRP A 149 4.01 14.60 -6.90
C TRP A 149 3.79 14.50 -8.42
N ASN A 150 3.45 13.31 -8.92
CA ASN A 150 3.24 13.06 -10.34
C ASN A 150 1.80 13.41 -10.76
N GLN A 151 1.65 14.38 -11.67
CA GLN A 151 0.37 14.88 -12.16
C GLN A 151 -0.45 13.85 -12.96
N THR A 152 0.21 12.93 -13.67
CA THR A 152 -0.47 11.85 -14.39
C THR A 152 -1.20 10.93 -13.42
N ILE A 153 -0.53 10.55 -12.33
CA ILE A 153 -1.12 9.73 -11.26
C ILE A 153 -2.31 10.46 -10.62
N VAL A 154 -2.16 11.75 -10.34
CA VAL A 154 -3.25 12.58 -9.81
C VAL A 154 -4.45 12.58 -10.75
N SER A 155 -4.24 12.74 -12.07
CA SER A 155 -5.33 12.69 -13.06
C SER A 155 -6.03 11.31 -13.10
N LEU A 156 -5.25 10.22 -13.04
CA LEU A 156 -5.82 8.87 -13.00
C LEU A 156 -6.67 8.65 -11.74
N ILE A 157 -6.20 9.15 -10.59
CA ILE A 157 -6.96 9.08 -9.34
C ILE A 157 -8.27 9.87 -9.44
N TYR A 158 -8.26 11.06 -10.04
CA TYR A 158 -9.51 11.82 -10.24
C TYR A 158 -10.51 11.07 -11.12
N ASN A 159 -10.03 10.39 -12.17
CA ASN A 159 -10.90 9.53 -12.98
C ASN A 159 -11.53 8.43 -12.14
N VAL A 160 -10.72 7.72 -11.34
CA VAL A 160 -11.21 6.65 -10.44
C VAL A 160 -12.22 7.20 -9.41
N LEU A 161 -11.93 8.35 -8.78
CA LEU A 161 -12.86 8.98 -7.84
C LEU A 161 -14.18 9.38 -8.51
N LYS A 162 -14.12 9.90 -9.74
CA LYS A 162 -15.31 10.24 -10.52
C LYS A 162 -16.14 8.99 -10.82
N THR A 163 -15.51 7.91 -11.26
CA THR A 163 -16.19 6.62 -11.50
C THR A 163 -16.89 6.10 -10.26
N PHE A 164 -16.24 6.17 -9.08
CA PHE A 164 -16.89 5.78 -7.83
C PHE A 164 -18.07 6.67 -7.43
N MET A 165 -17.98 7.98 -7.71
CA MET A 165 -19.09 8.90 -7.49
C MET A 165 -20.28 8.59 -8.40
N GLU A 166 -20.02 8.22 -9.65
CA GLU A 166 -21.06 7.79 -10.61
C GLU A 166 -21.72 6.47 -10.19
N MET A 167 -20.95 5.51 -9.67
CA MET A 167 -21.45 4.23 -9.15
C MET A 167 -22.33 4.41 -7.89
N ASN A 168 -21.89 5.24 -6.94
CA ASN A 168 -22.60 5.43 -5.68
C ASN A 168 -22.32 6.80 -5.03
N SER A 169 -23.03 7.82 -5.50
CA SER A 169 -22.88 9.20 -5.03
C SER A 169 -23.11 9.34 -3.52
N LYS A 170 -24.15 8.68 -2.98
CA LYS A 170 -24.48 8.74 -1.55
C LYS A 170 -23.33 8.21 -0.68
N LEU A 171 -22.84 7.00 -0.98
CA LEU A 171 -21.73 6.41 -0.22
C LEU A 171 -20.46 7.27 -0.36
N PHE A 172 -20.21 7.80 -1.56
CA PHE A 172 -19.07 8.68 -1.82
C PHE A 172 -19.13 9.96 -0.95
N ASP A 173 -20.29 10.59 -0.85
CA ASP A 173 -20.51 11.79 -0.05
C ASP A 173 -20.36 11.50 1.45
N ASP A 174 -20.94 10.39 1.93
CA ASP A 174 -20.83 9.94 3.32
C ASP A 174 -19.36 9.68 3.72
N LEU A 175 -18.59 9.03 2.84
CA LEU A 175 -17.15 8.80 3.05
C LEU A 175 -16.35 10.09 2.98
N THR A 176 -16.69 11.02 2.09
CA THR A 176 -16.07 12.35 2.01
C THR A 176 -16.27 13.13 3.31
N ALA A 177 -17.49 13.14 3.85
CA ALA A 177 -17.79 13.79 5.13
C ALA A 177 -17.02 13.13 6.28
N SER A 178 -17.04 11.80 6.36
CA SER A 178 -16.34 11.02 7.39
C SER A 178 -14.83 11.26 7.36
N TYR A 179 -14.22 11.30 6.17
CA TYR A 179 -12.79 11.57 6.00
C TYR A 179 -12.40 12.96 6.51
N LYS A 180 -13.20 14.00 6.22
CA LYS A 180 -12.93 15.36 6.72
C LYS A 180 -12.95 15.41 8.25
N VAL A 181 -13.90 14.72 8.88
CA VAL A 181 -14.01 14.64 10.35
C VAL A 181 -12.80 13.91 10.93
N GLU A 182 -12.41 12.77 10.38
CA GLU A 182 -11.28 11.99 10.89
C GLU A 182 -9.96 12.75 10.75
N LYS A 183 -9.75 13.44 9.61
CA LYS A 183 -8.56 14.29 9.40
C LYS A 183 -8.46 15.43 10.41
N GLN A 184 -9.59 16.06 10.79
CA GLN A 184 -9.60 17.09 11.83
C GLN A 184 -9.27 16.51 13.22
N LYS A 185 -9.80 15.32 13.54
CA LYS A 185 -9.47 14.62 14.79
C LYS A 185 -8.00 14.21 14.86
N GLU A 186 -7.41 13.80 13.75
CA GLU A 186 -5.99 13.47 13.65
C GLU A 186 -5.11 14.70 13.89
N LEU A 187 -5.40 15.81 13.21
CA LEU A 187 -4.69 17.09 13.41
C LEU A 187 -4.80 17.59 14.86
N LYS A 188 -5.95 17.43 15.50
CA LYS A 188 -6.13 17.78 16.91
C LYS A 188 -5.26 16.91 17.82
N ARG A 189 -5.28 15.58 17.63
CA ARG A 189 -4.44 14.64 18.39
C ARG A 189 -2.95 14.92 18.22
N GLU A 190 -2.53 15.33 17.03
CA GLU A 190 -1.14 15.70 16.78
C GLU A 190 -0.73 16.98 17.52
N ARG A 191 -1.60 18.01 17.55
CA ARG A 191 -1.37 19.22 18.37
C ARG A 191 -1.26 18.91 19.85
N GLU A 192 -2.20 18.14 20.38
CA GLU A 192 -2.18 17.70 21.79
C GLU A 192 -0.89 16.94 22.13
N ARG A 193 -0.42 16.09 21.20
CA ARG A 193 0.85 15.36 21.35
C ARG A 193 2.04 16.31 21.39
N VAL A 194 2.12 17.28 20.47
CA VAL A 194 3.21 18.27 20.41
C VAL A 194 3.23 19.14 21.68
N GLU A 195 2.07 19.56 22.17
CA GLU A 195 1.94 20.32 23.41
C GLU A 195 2.42 19.50 24.63
N LEU A 196 2.07 18.22 24.70
CA LEU A 196 2.55 17.33 25.74
C LEU A 196 4.08 17.17 25.72
N TRP A 197 4.68 16.95 24.54
CA TRP A 197 6.14 16.85 24.40
C TRP A 197 6.85 18.14 24.81
N ARG A 198 6.34 19.30 24.39
CA ARG A 198 6.88 20.61 24.79
C ARG A 198 6.85 20.78 26.31
N GLY A 199 5.73 20.42 26.95
CA GLY A 199 5.62 20.50 28.41
C GLY A 199 6.62 19.58 29.14
N LEU A 200 6.90 18.39 28.59
CA LEU A 200 7.91 17.47 29.12
C LEU A 200 9.33 18.04 28.97
N GLU A 201 9.65 18.63 27.82
CA GLU A 201 10.94 19.28 27.57
C GLU A 201 11.17 20.45 28.53
N GLU A 202 10.19 21.35 28.67
CA GLU A 202 10.25 22.47 29.61
C GLU A 202 10.39 22.02 31.07
N HIS A 203 9.74 20.91 31.45
CA HIS A 203 9.88 20.35 32.78
C HIS A 203 11.28 19.75 33.01
N GLN A 204 11.82 19.05 32.01
CA GLN A 204 13.18 18.52 32.05
C GLN A 204 14.23 19.65 32.14
N GLU A 205 14.10 20.70 31.33
CA GLU A 205 15.00 21.85 31.34
C GLU A 205 14.99 22.56 32.69
N ARG A 206 13.80 22.86 33.24
CA ARG A 206 13.67 23.44 34.58
C ARG A 206 14.35 22.59 35.64
N ARG A 207 14.14 21.26 35.60
CA ARG A 207 14.79 20.34 36.55
C ARG A 207 16.32 20.37 36.42
N MET A 208 16.83 20.43 35.21
CA MET A 208 18.29 20.49 34.96
C MET A 208 18.90 21.82 35.40
N GLN A 209 18.22 22.94 35.18
CA GLN A 209 18.63 24.26 35.67
C GLN A 209 18.70 24.29 37.19
N MET A 210 17.63 23.82 37.89
CA MET A 210 17.61 23.75 39.35
C MET A 210 18.75 22.90 39.92
N LEU A 211 19.03 21.74 39.33
CA LEU A 211 20.15 20.88 39.76
C LEU A 211 21.51 21.57 39.55
N THR A 212 21.66 22.30 38.44
CA THR A 212 22.90 23.03 38.12
C THR A 212 23.13 24.18 39.10
N GLU A 213 22.08 24.95 39.40
CA GLU A 213 22.13 26.03 40.40
C GLU A 213 22.41 25.49 41.81
N ALA A 214 21.78 24.39 42.21
CA ALA A 214 22.04 23.74 43.49
C ALA A 214 23.50 23.29 43.62
N ALA A 215 24.06 22.66 42.58
CA ALA A 215 25.46 22.26 42.55
C ALA A 215 26.42 23.47 42.61
N ARG A 216 26.10 24.57 41.93
CA ARG A 216 26.87 25.81 41.98
C ARG A 216 26.85 26.44 43.37
N ASN A 217 25.67 26.49 43.99
CA ASN A 217 25.51 27.03 45.34
C ASN A 217 26.28 26.20 46.38
N GLN A 218 26.27 24.86 46.27
CA GLN A 218 27.06 23.98 47.13
C GLN A 218 28.57 24.22 47.03
N ARG A 219 29.11 24.39 45.80
CA ARG A 219 30.53 24.74 45.62
C ARG A 219 30.87 26.07 46.27
N ASN A 220 30.05 27.10 46.06
CA ASN A 220 30.27 28.41 46.67
C ASN A 220 30.25 28.37 48.21
N LEU A 221 29.45 27.49 48.81
CA LEU A 221 29.39 27.28 50.26
C LEU A 221 30.64 26.55 50.78
N GLN A 222 31.13 25.54 50.07
CA GLN A 222 32.39 24.86 50.40
C GLN A 222 33.58 25.84 50.33
N GLU A 223 33.68 26.62 49.25
CA GLU A 223 34.74 27.62 49.09
C GLU A 223 34.65 28.80 50.08
N ARG A 224 33.48 29.04 50.70
CA ARG A 224 33.32 30.01 51.79
C ARG A 224 33.67 29.42 53.15
N GLY A 225 33.37 28.14 53.37
CA GLY A 225 33.80 27.41 54.57
C GLY A 225 35.32 27.26 54.65
N GLU A 226 35.99 27.12 53.50
CA GLU A 226 37.47 27.12 53.42
C GLU A 226 38.11 28.51 53.58
N ARG A 227 37.32 29.60 53.51
CA ARG A 227 37.78 31.00 53.67
C ARG A 227 37.38 31.63 55.00
N GLY A 228 36.74 30.88 55.90
CA GLY A 228 36.44 31.28 57.26
C GLY A 228 37.57 30.88 58.21
N ASP A 229 38.57 31.75 58.34
CA ASP A 229 39.65 31.69 59.34
C ASP A 229 39.12 31.96 60.77
N PRO A 230 39.80 31.46 61.82
CA PRO A 230 41.06 32.08 62.27
C PRO A 230 42.33 31.27 62.01
#